data_AF-A0A928D587-F1
#
_entry.id   AF-A0A928D587-F1
#
_cell.length_a   1.000
_cell.length_b   1.000
_cell.length_c   1.000
_cell.angle_alpha   90.00
_cell.angle_beta   90.00
_cell.angle_gamma   90.00
#
_symmetry.space_group_name_H-M   'P 1'
#
loop_
_entity.id
_entity.type
_entity.pdbx_description
1 polymer ?
#
loop_
_entity_poly.entity_id
_entity_poly.type
_entity_poly.pdbx_seq_one_letter_code
_entity_poly.pdbx_strand_id
1 'polypeptide(L)'
;MDSILGMLIFSAGGLAGATFLLPSRWVKGWSYETWWFVYSLVGLVVCPPLICYLTVPDFWNVTMSAPSSTLLRCAGFGAMWGIGSLAWGLMVRYLGIGLGLAIGCGLCAATGTLIPPIVQGHAADLVKDAGALTVLGGVLGSLVGIVFVGIAGRSKESELPEEEKRKAVADFDFRKGVITAVIAGVFSAGMNFGLQGAEVIEKAAVAAGAKECWRGMPVIMVVLAGGFVVQAIWCVHSGFKNRSLGDYLKISPGNFLLSSAVGVIWVCQFACAKIGEPLMGSLKYISFAVVMASTIFFSTLIGIMIGEWKGVGARTRFFLALGTVILVLSFCVISFGSK
;
A
#
# COMPACT_ATOMS: atom_id res chain seq x y z
N MET A 1 -9.44 -24.09 -11.74
CA MET A 1 -8.58 -22.99 -11.27
C MET A 1 -7.98 -22.34 -12.51
N ASP A 2 -8.22 -21.05 -12.71
CA ASP A 2 -7.76 -20.29 -13.88
C ASP A 2 -6.68 -19.31 -13.41
N SER A 3 -5.42 -19.73 -13.56
CA SER A 3 -4.26 -18.95 -13.15
C SER A 3 -4.12 -17.64 -13.93
N ILE A 4 -4.62 -17.57 -15.17
CA ILE A 4 -4.61 -16.34 -15.98
C ILE A 4 -5.58 -15.33 -15.39
N LEU A 5 -6.82 -15.77 -15.09
CA LEU A 5 -7.80 -14.93 -14.41
C LEU A 5 -7.28 -14.44 -13.05
N GLY A 6 -6.63 -15.31 -12.28
CA GLY A 6 -5.94 -14.93 -11.04
C GLY A 6 -4.93 -13.81 -11.26
N MET A 7 -3.99 -13.97 -12.20
CA MET A 7 -2.98 -12.95 -12.52
C MET A 7 -3.59 -11.62 -12.99
N LEU A 8 -4.67 -11.66 -13.78
CA LEU A 8 -5.38 -10.45 -14.22
C LEU A 8 -6.02 -9.71 -13.05
N ILE A 9 -6.62 -10.43 -12.10
CA ILE A 9 -7.22 -9.85 -10.90
C ILE A 9 -6.12 -9.23 -10.01
N PHE A 10 -4.98 -9.90 -9.82
CA PHE A 10 -3.83 -9.30 -9.11
C PHE A 10 -3.32 -8.05 -9.81
N SER A 11 -3.23 -8.07 -11.14
CA SER A 11 -2.80 -6.92 -11.93
C SER A 11 -3.76 -5.74 -11.78
N ALA A 12 -5.08 -6.00 -11.75
CA ALA A 12 -6.09 -5.00 -11.46
C ALA A 12 -5.94 -4.42 -10.04
N GLY A 13 -5.60 -5.25 -9.06
CA GLY A 13 -5.27 -4.80 -7.71
C GLY A 13 -4.04 -3.88 -7.69
N GLY A 14 -3.00 -4.23 -8.46
CA GLY A 14 -1.82 -3.41 -8.62
C GLY A 14 -2.11 -2.06 -9.26
N LEU A 15 -2.95 -2.04 -10.29
CA LEU A 15 -3.45 -0.81 -10.94
C LEU A 15 -4.24 0.07 -9.95
N ALA A 16 -5.13 -0.53 -9.15
CA ALA A 16 -5.87 0.18 -8.12
C ALA A 16 -4.90 0.83 -7.11
N GLY A 17 -3.88 0.10 -6.66
CA GLY A 17 -2.84 0.64 -5.78
C GLY A 17 -1.97 1.74 -6.41
N ALA A 18 -1.80 1.74 -7.73
CA ALA A 18 -1.09 2.80 -8.45
C ALA A 18 -1.94 4.06 -8.71
N THR A 19 -3.27 3.90 -8.78
CA THR A 19 -4.21 4.94 -9.21
C THR A 19 -5.07 5.53 -8.10
N PHE A 20 -5.10 4.93 -6.91
CA PHE A 20 -6.05 5.33 -5.86
C PHE A 20 -5.99 6.81 -5.49
N LEU A 21 -4.82 7.46 -5.59
CA LEU A 21 -4.67 8.90 -5.31
C LEU A 21 -5.06 9.82 -6.49
N LEU A 22 -5.23 9.31 -7.71
CA LEU A 22 -5.56 10.14 -8.87
C LEU A 22 -6.86 10.95 -8.67
N PRO A 23 -7.97 10.38 -8.15
CA PRO A 23 -9.20 11.13 -7.88
C PRO A 23 -8.98 12.38 -7.02
N SER A 24 -8.01 12.35 -6.09
CA SER A 24 -7.72 13.49 -5.20
C SER A 24 -7.29 14.75 -5.96
N ARG A 25 -6.74 14.63 -7.18
CA ARG A 25 -6.30 15.77 -8.00
C ARG A 25 -7.43 16.68 -8.46
N TRP A 26 -8.67 16.16 -8.49
CA TRP A 26 -9.85 16.93 -8.89
C TRP A 26 -10.64 17.46 -7.70
N VAL A 27 -10.24 17.17 -6.46
CA VAL A 27 -10.83 17.76 -5.26
C VAL A 27 -10.44 19.24 -5.20
N LYS A 28 -11.43 20.14 -5.16
CA LYS A 28 -11.21 21.59 -5.19
C LYS A 28 -11.80 22.27 -3.97
N GLY A 29 -11.07 23.23 -3.41
CA GLY A 29 -11.55 24.06 -2.30
C GLY A 29 -11.63 23.36 -0.95
N TRP A 30 -11.13 22.12 -0.85
CA TRP A 30 -10.98 21.38 0.40
C TRP A 30 -9.50 21.20 0.71
N SER A 31 -9.17 21.32 1.99
CA SER A 31 -7.84 21.06 2.53
C SER A 31 -7.51 19.57 2.48
N TYR A 32 -6.21 19.24 2.58
CA TYR A 32 -5.74 17.87 2.41
C TYR A 32 -6.35 16.92 3.46
N GLU A 33 -6.31 17.32 4.72
CA GLU A 33 -6.86 16.60 5.86
C GLU A 33 -8.38 16.37 5.74
N THR A 34 -9.10 17.26 5.06
CA THR A 34 -10.55 17.19 4.87
C THR A 34 -10.91 16.04 3.93
N TRP A 35 -10.32 16.00 2.73
CA TRP A 35 -10.60 14.92 1.78
C TRP A 35 -9.94 13.60 2.22
N TRP A 36 -8.78 13.66 2.88
CA TRP A 36 -8.11 12.49 3.44
C TRP A 36 -8.95 11.81 4.53
N PHE A 37 -9.66 12.60 5.36
CA PHE A 37 -10.57 12.04 6.36
C PHE A 37 -11.74 11.29 5.71
N VAL A 38 -12.36 11.87 4.68
CA VAL A 38 -13.45 11.20 3.94
C VAL A 38 -12.96 9.91 3.27
N TYR A 39 -11.79 9.96 2.63
CA TYR A 39 -11.09 8.77 2.14
C TYR A 39 -10.94 7.71 3.24
N SER A 40 -10.40 8.11 4.39
CA SER A 40 -10.10 7.21 5.51
C SER A 40 -11.38 6.59 6.07
N LEU A 41 -12.43 7.39 6.24
CA LEU A 41 -13.72 6.92 6.74
C LEU A 41 -14.34 5.91 5.77
N VAL A 42 -14.43 6.24 4.49
CA VAL A 42 -15.07 5.36 3.50
C VAL A 42 -14.24 4.10 3.29
N GLY A 43 -12.94 4.25 3.01
CA GLY A 43 -12.06 3.12 2.70
C GLY A 43 -11.79 2.21 3.89
N LEU A 44 -11.58 2.74 5.09
CA LEU A 44 -11.12 1.91 6.22
C LEU A 44 -12.24 1.50 7.18
N VAL A 45 -13.35 2.23 7.20
CA VAL A 45 -14.45 1.98 8.15
C VAL A 45 -15.73 1.55 7.46
N VAL A 46 -16.07 2.09 6.28
CA VAL A 46 -17.33 1.73 5.60
C VAL A 46 -17.16 0.51 4.71
N CYS A 47 -16.17 0.52 3.82
CA CYS A 47 -15.96 -0.56 2.85
C CYS A 47 -15.64 -1.93 3.50
N PRO A 48 -14.78 -2.05 4.53
CA PRO A 48 -14.40 -3.37 5.04
C PRO A 48 -15.55 -4.11 5.73
N PRO A 49 -16.34 -3.50 6.63
CA PRO A 49 -17.55 -4.14 7.17
C PRO A 49 -18.59 -4.45 6.09
N LEU A 50 -18.74 -3.60 5.07
CA LEU A 50 -19.64 -3.88 3.94
C LEU A 50 -19.21 -5.13 3.18
N ILE A 51 -17.91 -5.28 2.90
CA ILE A 51 -17.37 -6.49 2.26
C ILE A 51 -17.60 -7.70 3.17
N CYS A 52 -17.34 -7.59 4.47
CA CYS A 52 -17.56 -8.68 5.43
C CYS A 52 -19.03 -9.09 5.47
N TYR A 53 -19.96 -8.13 5.54
CA TYR A 53 -21.40 -8.38 5.52
C TYR A 53 -21.85 -9.17 4.28
N LEU A 54 -21.26 -8.89 3.12
CA LEU A 54 -21.58 -9.57 1.86
C LEU A 54 -20.91 -10.94 1.71
N THR A 55 -19.88 -11.26 2.49
CA THR A 55 -18.99 -12.40 2.21
C THR A 55 -18.80 -13.38 3.37
N VAL A 56 -19.09 -12.97 4.60
CA VAL A 56 -18.89 -13.74 5.83
C VAL A 56 -20.22 -13.77 6.62
N PRO A 57 -20.84 -14.96 6.79
CA PRO A 57 -22.01 -15.09 7.63
C PRO A 57 -21.70 -14.66 9.07
N ASP A 58 -22.60 -13.88 9.66
CA ASP A 58 -22.49 -13.38 11.03
C ASP A 58 -21.12 -12.73 11.36
N PHE A 59 -20.54 -12.02 10.39
CA PHE A 59 -19.16 -11.52 10.46
C PHE A 59 -18.85 -10.74 11.74
N TRP A 60 -19.82 -9.99 12.26
CA TRP A 60 -19.63 -9.17 13.45
C TRP A 60 -19.37 -10.03 14.69
N ASN A 61 -20.23 -11.02 14.94
CA ASN A 61 -20.06 -11.95 16.06
C ASN A 61 -18.83 -12.82 15.88
N VAL A 62 -18.57 -13.30 14.65
CA VAL A 62 -17.34 -14.03 14.31
C VAL A 62 -16.10 -13.22 14.70
N THR A 63 -16.05 -11.95 14.31
CA THR A 63 -14.91 -11.08 14.61
C THR A 63 -14.79 -10.82 16.10
N MET A 64 -15.89 -10.45 16.76
CA MET A 64 -15.89 -10.02 18.16
C MET A 64 -15.79 -11.19 19.15
N SER A 65 -15.98 -12.43 18.70
CA SER A 65 -15.75 -13.65 19.50
C SER A 65 -14.27 -13.94 19.76
N ALA A 66 -13.37 -13.31 18.99
CA ALA A 66 -11.94 -13.52 19.15
C ALA A 66 -11.38 -12.92 20.45
N PRO A 67 -10.31 -13.50 21.01
CA PRO A 67 -9.67 -12.95 22.21
C PRO A 67 -9.33 -11.47 22.04
N SER A 68 -9.61 -10.66 23.06
CA SER A 68 -9.32 -9.21 23.01
C SER A 68 -7.84 -8.92 22.75
N SER A 69 -6.93 -9.79 23.20
CA SER A 69 -5.50 -9.70 22.91
C SER A 69 -5.18 -9.82 21.41
N THR A 70 -5.92 -10.65 20.68
CA THR A 70 -5.82 -10.77 19.21
C THR A 70 -6.34 -9.51 18.53
N LEU A 71 -7.54 -9.05 18.93
CA LEU A 71 -8.15 -7.84 18.36
C LEU A 71 -7.28 -6.60 18.58
N LEU A 72 -6.78 -6.41 19.80
CA LEU A 72 -5.89 -5.30 20.15
C LEU A 72 -4.56 -5.36 19.40
N ARG A 73 -3.99 -6.55 19.19
CA ARG A 73 -2.77 -6.72 18.39
C ARG A 73 -3.00 -6.36 16.92
N CYS A 74 -4.11 -6.83 16.34
CA CYS A 74 -4.49 -6.50 14.96
C CYS A 74 -4.69 -4.98 14.80
N ALA A 75 -5.47 -4.37 15.69
CA ALA A 75 -5.71 -2.94 15.70
C ALA A 75 -4.42 -2.13 15.95
N GLY A 76 -3.53 -2.61 16.83
CA GLY A 76 -2.24 -1.96 17.11
C GLY A 76 -1.31 -1.95 15.92
N PHE A 77 -1.19 -3.07 15.20
CA PHE A 77 -0.44 -3.12 13.94
C PHE A 77 -1.13 -2.33 12.81
N GLY A 78 -2.46 -2.28 12.84
CA GLY A 78 -3.26 -1.38 12.02
C GLY A 78 -2.91 0.09 12.26
N ALA A 79 -2.80 0.51 13.52
CA ALA A 79 -2.39 1.85 13.90
C ALA A 79 -0.96 2.17 13.44
N MET A 80 -0.04 1.21 13.56
CA MET A 80 1.31 1.32 12.99
C MET A 80 1.25 1.54 11.48
N TRP A 81 0.45 0.74 10.75
CA TRP A 81 0.21 0.95 9.33
C TRP A 81 -0.42 2.32 9.04
N GLY A 82 -1.32 2.82 9.88
CA GLY A 82 -1.94 4.15 9.76
C GLY A 82 -0.91 5.28 9.74
N ILE A 83 0.16 5.18 10.53
CA ILE A 83 1.30 6.11 10.47
C ILE A 83 1.99 6.00 9.10
N GLY A 84 2.22 4.77 8.64
CA GLY A 84 2.78 4.50 7.31
C GLY A 84 1.92 5.08 6.18
N SER A 85 0.59 4.96 6.27
CA SER A 85 -0.37 5.50 5.30
C SER A 85 -0.29 7.03 5.18
N LEU A 86 -0.20 7.74 6.30
CA LEU A 86 -0.01 9.19 6.30
C LEU A 86 1.33 9.58 5.64
N ALA A 87 2.40 8.87 6.00
CA ALA A 87 3.71 9.06 5.37
C ALA A 87 3.70 8.72 3.87
N TRP A 88 2.88 7.74 3.45
CA TRP A 88 2.71 7.35 2.05
C TRP A 88 2.09 8.47 1.22
N GLY A 89 1.06 9.13 1.74
CA GLY A 89 0.47 10.31 1.09
C GLY A 89 1.47 11.45 0.93
N LEU A 90 2.26 11.73 1.98
CA LEU A 90 3.32 12.74 1.94
C LEU A 90 4.47 12.35 0.98
N MET A 91 4.85 11.08 0.94
CA MET A 91 5.83 10.54 -0.01
C MET A 91 5.39 10.81 -1.45
N VAL A 92 4.15 10.47 -1.81
CA VAL A 92 3.63 10.73 -3.16
C VAL A 92 3.57 12.23 -3.44
N ARG A 93 3.21 13.04 -2.43
CA ARG A 93 3.18 14.51 -2.54
C ARG A 93 4.56 15.12 -2.82
N TYR A 94 5.62 14.60 -2.22
CA TYR A 94 6.98 15.13 -2.36
C TYR A 94 7.79 14.52 -3.51
N LEU A 95 7.57 13.25 -3.85
CA LEU A 95 8.35 12.55 -4.90
C LEU A 95 7.59 12.39 -6.21
N GLY A 96 6.26 12.46 -6.20
CA GLY A 96 5.40 12.03 -7.29
C GLY A 96 5.01 10.55 -7.18
N ILE A 97 4.11 10.13 -8.06
CA ILE A 97 3.52 8.79 -8.09
C ILE A 97 4.57 7.75 -8.48
N GLY A 98 5.34 8.01 -9.54
CA GLY A 98 6.30 7.02 -10.05
C GLY A 98 7.44 6.77 -9.07
N LEU A 99 8.15 7.83 -8.69
CA LEU A 99 9.31 7.74 -7.78
C LEU A 99 8.89 7.30 -6.37
N GLY A 100 7.81 7.88 -5.84
CA GLY A 100 7.31 7.57 -4.51
C GLY A 100 6.90 6.10 -4.37
N LEU A 101 6.01 5.61 -5.26
CA LEU A 101 5.52 4.23 -5.15
C LEU A 101 6.62 3.20 -5.35
N ALA A 102 7.59 3.44 -6.24
CA ALA A 102 8.71 2.51 -6.42
C ALA A 102 9.55 2.35 -5.15
N ILE A 103 9.93 3.46 -4.49
CA ILE A 103 10.72 3.42 -3.24
C ILE A 103 9.87 2.85 -2.10
N GLY A 104 8.65 3.35 -1.92
CA GLY A 104 7.75 2.94 -0.83
C GLY A 104 7.37 1.47 -0.89
N CYS A 105 6.97 0.96 -2.07
CA CYS A 105 6.63 -0.46 -2.26
C CYS A 105 7.84 -1.37 -2.04
N GLY A 106 9.02 -0.99 -2.58
CA GLY A 106 10.25 -1.76 -2.38
C GLY A 106 10.60 -1.89 -0.90
N LEU A 107 10.55 -0.77 -0.16
CA LEU A 107 10.87 -0.76 1.27
C LEU A 107 9.84 -1.54 2.08
N CYS A 108 8.55 -1.38 1.78
CA CYS A 108 7.47 -2.12 2.42
C CYS A 108 7.58 -3.62 2.23
N ALA A 109 7.99 -4.07 1.04
CA ALA A 109 8.22 -5.48 0.78
C ALA A 109 9.44 -6.00 1.55
N ALA A 110 10.58 -5.29 1.49
CA ALA A 110 11.79 -5.68 2.21
C ALA A 110 11.54 -5.79 3.72
N THR A 111 10.87 -4.81 4.34
CA THR A 111 10.54 -4.84 5.77
C THR A 111 9.49 -5.90 6.09
N GLY A 112 8.46 -6.04 5.26
CA GLY A 112 7.44 -7.07 5.42
C GLY A 112 7.99 -8.50 5.36
N THR A 113 9.11 -8.72 4.65
CA THR A 113 9.80 -10.01 4.56
C THR A 113 10.79 -10.24 5.71
N LEU A 114 11.62 -9.25 6.04
CA LEU A 114 12.73 -9.44 7.00
C LEU A 114 12.30 -9.32 8.46
N ILE A 115 11.46 -8.33 8.78
CA ILE A 115 11.18 -7.97 10.17
C ILE A 115 10.37 -9.03 10.94
N PRO A 116 9.32 -9.66 10.39
CA PRO A 116 8.53 -10.60 11.19
C PRO A 116 9.33 -11.78 11.75
N PRO A 117 10.14 -12.52 10.96
CA PRO A 117 10.97 -13.61 11.50
C PRO A 117 11.96 -13.13 12.57
N ILE A 118 12.57 -11.95 12.39
CA ILE A 118 13.53 -11.39 13.35
C ILE A 118 12.87 -11.09 14.68
N VAL A 119 11.74 -10.38 14.66
CA VAL A 119 11.01 -9.97 15.88
C VAL A 119 10.42 -11.18 16.62
N GLN A 120 10.06 -12.23 15.88
CA GLN A 120 9.52 -13.47 16.47
C GLN A 120 10.60 -14.45 16.96
N GLY A 121 11.89 -14.10 16.85
CA GLY A 121 12.99 -14.99 17.26
C GLY A 121 13.34 -16.10 16.26
N HIS A 122 12.75 -16.06 15.07
CA HIS A 122 12.96 -17.00 13.97
C HIS A 122 13.91 -16.43 12.91
N ALA A 123 14.87 -15.59 13.30
CA ALA A 123 15.82 -14.97 12.35
C ALA A 123 16.62 -16.01 11.56
N ALA A 124 16.93 -17.16 12.18
CA ALA A 124 17.61 -18.28 11.51
C ALA A 124 16.81 -18.84 10.32
N ASP A 125 15.48 -18.70 10.33
CA ASP A 125 14.62 -19.16 9.23
C ASP A 125 14.83 -18.37 7.94
N LEU A 126 15.43 -17.18 8.01
CA LEU A 126 15.78 -16.37 6.84
C LEU A 126 16.96 -16.95 6.03
N VAL A 127 17.71 -17.90 6.61
CA VAL A 127 18.90 -18.51 5.99
C VAL A 127 18.90 -20.04 6.10
N LYS A 128 17.78 -20.64 6.53
CA LYS A 128 17.72 -22.08 6.85
C LYS A 128 17.88 -23.01 5.65
N ASP A 129 17.49 -22.56 4.47
CA ASP A 129 17.47 -23.37 3.24
C ASP A 129 17.66 -22.51 1.98
N ALA A 130 17.75 -23.17 0.82
CA ALA A 130 17.94 -22.50 -0.46
C ALA A 130 16.75 -21.59 -0.85
N GLY A 131 15.53 -21.91 -0.42
CA GLY A 131 14.35 -21.07 -0.63
C GLY A 131 14.47 -19.76 0.15
N ALA A 132 14.81 -19.85 1.44
CA ALA A 132 15.05 -18.71 2.31
C ALA A 132 16.19 -17.80 1.79
N LEU A 133 17.30 -18.39 1.32
CA LEU A 133 18.39 -17.63 0.68
C LEU A 133 17.95 -16.96 -0.63
N THR A 134 17.07 -17.59 -1.39
CA THR A 134 16.48 -17.00 -2.60
C THR A 134 15.61 -15.80 -2.24
N VAL A 135 14.76 -15.91 -1.20
CA VAL A 135 13.97 -14.79 -0.67
C VAL A 135 14.88 -13.64 -0.25
N LEU A 136 15.94 -13.92 0.50
CA LEU A 136 16.90 -12.92 0.95
C LEU A 136 17.61 -12.22 -0.23
N GLY A 137 18.01 -12.98 -1.25
CA GLY A 137 18.59 -12.44 -2.49
C GLY A 137 17.61 -11.49 -3.20
N GLY A 138 16.33 -11.84 -3.26
CA GLY A 138 15.28 -10.96 -3.78
C GLY A 138 15.09 -9.69 -2.94
N VAL A 139 15.16 -9.78 -1.61
CA VAL A 139 15.13 -8.58 -0.74
C VAL A 139 16.32 -7.67 -1.03
N LEU A 140 17.55 -8.21 -1.10
CA LEU A 140 18.74 -7.43 -1.45
C LEU A 140 18.61 -6.77 -2.83
N GLY A 141 18.09 -7.51 -3.82
CA GLY A 141 17.78 -6.97 -5.14
C GLY A 141 16.82 -5.77 -5.07
N SER A 142 15.76 -5.85 -4.23
CA SER A 142 14.80 -4.76 -4.08
C SER A 142 15.45 -3.49 -3.53
N LEU A 143 16.38 -3.63 -2.56
CA LEU A 143 17.15 -2.51 -2.02
C LEU A 143 18.06 -1.88 -3.07
N VAL A 144 18.72 -2.70 -3.90
CA VAL A 144 19.51 -2.21 -5.05
C VAL A 144 18.63 -1.46 -6.05
N GLY A 145 17.45 -1.99 -6.37
CA GLY A 145 16.50 -1.33 -7.25
C GLY A 145 16.04 0.03 -6.70
N ILE A 146 15.74 0.12 -5.40
CA ILE A 146 15.44 1.38 -4.70
C ILE A 146 16.60 2.38 -4.84
N VAL A 147 17.85 1.93 -4.70
CA VAL A 147 19.03 2.81 -4.84
C VAL A 147 19.08 3.40 -6.24
N PHE A 148 18.88 2.61 -7.30
CA PHE A 148 18.87 3.12 -8.67
C PHE A 148 17.72 4.09 -8.94
N VAL A 149 16.52 3.78 -8.46
CA VAL A 149 15.36 4.68 -8.53
C VAL A 149 15.62 5.99 -7.77
N GLY A 150 16.25 5.91 -6.59
CA GLY A 150 16.66 7.08 -5.80
C GLY A 150 17.73 7.92 -6.50
N ILE A 151 18.71 7.30 -7.17
CA ILE A 151 19.70 8.00 -7.99
C ILE A 151 19.01 8.73 -9.15
N ALA A 152 18.02 8.10 -9.81
CA ALA A 152 17.23 8.76 -10.85
C ALA A 152 16.45 9.96 -10.29
N GLY A 153 15.81 9.82 -9.12
CA GLY A 153 15.10 10.90 -8.45
C GLY A 153 15.99 12.10 -8.09
N ARG A 154 17.19 11.82 -7.55
CA ARG A 154 18.19 12.86 -7.25
C ARG A 154 18.74 13.51 -8.51
N SER A 155 18.95 12.73 -9.58
CA SER A 155 19.41 13.26 -10.86
C SER A 155 18.37 14.21 -11.46
N LYS A 156 17.08 13.84 -11.42
CA LYS A 156 15.97 14.72 -11.79
C LYS A 156 15.97 16.04 -10.99
N GLU A 157 16.23 15.98 -9.68
CA GLU A 157 16.33 17.18 -8.84
C GLU A 157 17.48 18.10 -9.26
N SER A 158 18.61 17.54 -9.71
CA SER A 158 19.75 18.33 -10.20
C SER A 158 19.62 18.81 -11.65
N GLU A 159 18.87 18.11 -12.49
CA GLU A 159 18.76 18.39 -13.93
C GLU A 159 17.73 19.47 -14.26
N LEU A 160 16.66 19.57 -13.47
CA LEU A 160 15.54 20.45 -13.78
C LEU A 160 15.59 21.75 -12.96
N PRO A 161 15.23 22.91 -13.56
CA PRO A 161 14.93 24.12 -12.81
C PRO A 161 13.75 23.90 -11.85
N GLU A 162 13.71 24.67 -10.77
CA GLU A 162 12.67 24.53 -9.74
C GLU A 162 11.25 24.71 -10.28
N GLU A 163 11.07 25.58 -11.28
CA GLU A 163 9.78 25.79 -11.95
C GLU A 163 9.29 24.53 -12.68
N GLU A 164 10.19 23.81 -13.35
CA GLU A 164 9.84 22.58 -14.08
C GLU A 164 9.53 21.43 -13.13
N LYS A 165 10.24 21.33 -12.00
CA LYS A 165 9.94 20.35 -10.95
C LYS A 165 8.53 20.55 -10.41
N ARG A 166 8.16 21.81 -10.12
CA ARG A 166 6.84 22.17 -9.57
C ARG A 166 5.70 21.98 -10.56
N LYS A 167 5.95 22.11 -11.87
CA LYS A 167 4.96 21.78 -12.91
C LYS A 167 4.60 20.29 -12.89
N ALA A 168 5.56 19.42 -12.62
CA ALA A 168 5.34 17.98 -12.52
C ALA A 168 4.76 17.55 -11.16
N VAL A 169 5.34 18.06 -10.08
CA VAL A 169 4.97 17.76 -8.68
C VAL A 169 5.04 19.05 -7.88
N ALA A 170 3.88 19.61 -7.53
CA ALA A 170 3.77 20.96 -6.96
C ALA A 170 4.63 21.18 -5.70
N ASP A 171 4.72 20.16 -4.85
CA ASP A 171 5.47 20.19 -3.59
C ASP A 171 6.76 19.37 -3.66
N PHE A 172 7.39 19.24 -4.84
CA PHE A 172 8.56 18.39 -5.01
C PHE A 172 9.69 18.73 -4.02
N ASP A 173 10.12 17.74 -3.23
CA ASP A 173 11.25 17.85 -2.30
C ASP A 173 11.84 16.45 -2.10
N PHE A 174 13.01 16.20 -2.68
CA PHE A 174 13.59 14.86 -2.69
C PHE A 174 13.95 14.38 -1.29
N ARG A 175 14.53 15.25 -0.44
CA ARG A 175 14.96 14.88 0.91
C ARG A 175 13.76 14.54 1.79
N LYS A 176 12.75 15.41 1.83
CA LYS A 176 11.51 15.13 2.59
C LYS A 176 10.82 13.88 2.05
N GLY A 177 10.80 13.74 0.73
CA GLY A 177 10.21 12.59 0.06
C GLY A 177 10.87 11.26 0.39
N VAL A 178 12.21 11.18 0.44
CA VAL A 178 12.92 9.96 0.84
C VAL A 178 12.68 9.63 2.32
N ILE A 179 12.69 10.63 3.19
CA ILE A 179 12.40 10.43 4.63
C ILE A 179 10.99 9.87 4.80
N THR A 180 9.99 10.46 4.15
CA THR A 180 8.61 9.97 4.21
C THR A 180 8.46 8.62 3.54
N ALA A 181 9.21 8.32 2.47
CA ALA A 181 9.21 7.00 1.84
C ALA A 181 9.73 5.90 2.77
N VAL A 182 10.78 6.18 3.54
CA VAL A 182 11.32 5.23 4.53
C VAL A 182 10.30 4.98 5.63
N ILE A 183 9.72 6.04 6.20
CA ILE A 183 8.67 5.90 7.23
C ILE A 183 7.48 5.12 6.67
N ALA A 184 7.01 5.48 5.47
CA ALA A 184 5.91 4.80 4.79
C ALA A 184 6.21 3.31 4.61
N GLY A 185 7.34 2.96 3.98
CA GLY A 185 7.71 1.56 3.74
C GLY A 185 7.85 0.74 5.03
N VAL A 186 8.53 1.27 6.05
CA VAL A 186 8.74 0.53 7.31
C VAL A 186 7.43 0.34 8.06
N PHE A 187 6.66 1.41 8.28
CA PHE A 187 5.44 1.35 9.09
C PHE A 187 4.30 0.64 8.35
N SER A 188 4.25 0.72 7.01
CA SER A 188 3.24 0.02 6.23
C SER A 188 3.36 -1.51 6.30
N ALA A 189 4.52 -2.06 6.66
CA ALA A 189 4.66 -3.49 6.98
C ALA A 189 3.76 -3.94 8.14
N GLY A 190 3.30 -3.00 8.99
CA GLY A 190 2.31 -3.28 10.03
C GLY A 190 1.03 -3.90 9.52
N MET A 191 0.62 -3.60 8.28
CA MET A 191 -0.52 -4.29 7.66
C MET A 191 -0.30 -5.81 7.66
N ASN A 192 0.87 -6.25 7.20
CA ASN A 192 1.20 -7.67 7.13
C ASN A 192 1.26 -8.30 8.52
N PHE A 193 1.85 -7.60 9.51
CA PHE A 193 1.93 -8.12 10.89
C PHE A 193 0.56 -8.27 11.53
N GLY A 194 -0.35 -7.33 11.28
CA GLY A 194 -1.74 -7.41 11.73
C GLY A 194 -2.48 -8.59 11.12
N LEU A 195 -2.28 -8.85 9.83
CA LEU A 195 -2.94 -9.95 9.13
C LEU A 195 -2.46 -11.34 9.57
N GLN A 196 -1.15 -11.50 9.80
CA GLN A 196 -0.60 -12.80 10.23
C GLN A 196 -0.97 -13.18 11.67
N GLY A 197 -1.29 -12.20 12.52
CA GLY A 197 -1.54 -12.41 13.95
C GLY A 197 -2.94 -12.91 14.31
N ALA A 198 -3.79 -13.24 13.35
CA ALA A 198 -5.24 -13.34 13.54
C ALA A 198 -5.88 -14.64 13.04
N GLU A 199 -5.12 -15.73 12.95
CA GLU A 199 -5.59 -17.02 12.41
C GLU A 199 -6.87 -17.54 13.11
N VAL A 200 -7.04 -17.24 14.40
CA VAL A 200 -8.26 -17.59 15.17
C VAL A 200 -9.53 -16.97 14.57
N ILE A 201 -9.45 -15.74 14.06
CA ILE A 201 -10.56 -15.05 13.39
C ILE A 201 -10.83 -15.71 12.04
N GLU A 202 -9.78 -16.03 11.28
CA GLU A 202 -9.93 -16.68 9.97
C GLU A 202 -10.61 -18.06 10.11
N LYS A 203 -10.19 -18.86 11.10
CA LYS A 203 -10.79 -20.17 11.39
C LYS A 203 -12.26 -20.03 11.82
N ALA A 204 -12.58 -19.04 12.66
CA ALA A 204 -13.96 -18.77 13.06
C ALA A 204 -14.84 -18.36 11.86
N ALA A 205 -14.31 -17.56 10.94
CA ALA A 205 -15.03 -17.16 9.73
C ALA A 205 -15.35 -18.35 8.82
N VAL A 206 -14.39 -19.23 8.60
CA VAL A 206 -14.61 -20.47 7.82
C VAL A 206 -15.62 -21.38 8.53
N ALA A 207 -15.50 -21.54 9.86
CA ALA A 207 -16.45 -22.34 10.64
C ALA A 207 -17.89 -21.79 10.59
N ALA A 208 -18.05 -20.47 10.47
CA ALA A 208 -19.33 -19.80 10.25
C ALA A 208 -19.85 -19.91 8.80
N GLY A 209 -19.10 -20.53 7.89
CA GLY A 209 -19.50 -20.75 6.49
C GLY A 209 -18.96 -19.74 5.49
N ALA A 210 -17.98 -18.90 5.87
CA ALA A 210 -17.29 -18.05 4.90
C ALA A 210 -16.50 -18.91 3.90
N LYS A 211 -16.48 -18.47 2.63
CA LYS A 211 -15.58 -19.09 1.65
C LYS A 211 -14.13 -18.81 2.02
N GLU A 212 -13.25 -19.75 1.69
CA GLU A 212 -11.81 -19.68 1.99
C GLU A 212 -11.15 -18.36 1.52
N CYS A 213 -11.57 -17.83 0.38
CA CYS A 213 -11.05 -16.58 -0.17
C CYS A 213 -11.40 -15.32 0.65
N TRP A 214 -12.44 -15.40 1.49
CA TRP A 214 -12.95 -14.28 2.29
C TRP A 214 -12.61 -14.40 3.78
N ARG A 215 -11.98 -15.51 4.21
CA ARG A 215 -11.67 -15.78 5.62
C ARG A 215 -10.86 -14.67 6.31
N GLY A 216 -10.04 -13.94 5.55
CA GLY A 216 -9.22 -12.84 6.06
C GLY A 216 -9.89 -11.47 6.09
N MET A 217 -11.10 -11.31 5.52
CA MET A 217 -11.79 -10.00 5.51
C MET A 217 -12.12 -9.48 6.92
N PRO A 218 -12.62 -10.31 7.85
CA PRO A 218 -12.81 -9.90 9.24
C PRO A 218 -11.52 -9.39 9.91
N VAL A 219 -10.38 -10.00 9.60
CA VAL A 219 -9.08 -9.56 10.11
C VAL A 219 -8.71 -8.18 9.54
N ILE A 220 -8.82 -8.02 8.22
CA ILE A 220 -8.56 -6.74 7.52
C ILE A 220 -9.41 -5.64 8.14
N MET A 221 -10.69 -5.90 8.44
CA MET A 221 -11.59 -4.93 9.08
C MET A 221 -11.01 -4.42 10.42
N VAL A 222 -10.51 -5.31 11.29
CA VAL A 222 -9.93 -4.92 12.58
C VAL A 222 -8.63 -4.14 12.41
N VAL A 223 -7.76 -4.57 11.50
CA VAL A 223 -6.50 -3.88 11.19
C VAL A 223 -6.77 -2.47 10.64
N LEU A 224 -7.69 -2.34 9.69
CA LEU A 224 -8.04 -1.04 9.10
C LEU A 224 -8.73 -0.12 10.10
N ALA A 225 -9.53 -0.64 11.03
CA ALA A 225 -10.10 0.15 12.12
C ALA A 225 -9.00 0.80 12.99
N GLY A 226 -7.94 0.05 13.33
CA GLY A 226 -6.77 0.58 14.02
C GLY A 226 -6.05 1.67 13.23
N GLY A 227 -5.87 1.47 11.93
CA GLY A 227 -5.29 2.48 11.03
C GLY A 227 -6.15 3.74 10.94
N PHE A 228 -7.47 3.59 10.88
CA PHE A 228 -8.41 4.70 10.86
C PHE A 228 -8.29 5.58 12.10
N VAL A 229 -8.11 5.02 13.30
CA VAL A 229 -7.93 5.82 14.53
C VAL A 229 -6.77 6.80 14.39
N VAL A 230 -5.62 6.35 13.88
CA VAL A 230 -4.45 7.23 13.68
C VAL A 230 -4.74 8.30 12.63
N GLN A 231 -5.36 7.92 11.50
CA GLN A 231 -5.68 8.87 10.44
C GLN A 231 -6.73 9.89 10.89
N ALA A 232 -7.74 9.47 11.65
CA ALA A 232 -8.77 10.33 12.20
C ALA A 232 -8.18 11.34 13.19
N ILE A 233 -7.33 10.90 14.13
CA ILE A 233 -6.64 11.78 15.07
C ILE A 233 -5.82 12.83 14.30
N TRP A 234 -5.06 12.40 13.30
CA TRP A 234 -4.24 13.31 12.51
C TRP A 234 -5.08 14.31 11.71
N CYS A 235 -6.15 13.86 11.06
CA CYS A 235 -7.06 14.71 10.30
C CYS A 235 -7.75 15.74 11.19
N VAL A 236 -8.25 15.34 12.36
CA VAL A 236 -8.90 16.23 13.32
C VAL A 236 -7.91 17.25 13.86
N HIS A 237 -6.74 16.79 14.31
CA HIS A 237 -5.68 17.68 14.82
C HIS A 237 -5.23 18.70 13.76
N SER A 238 -4.98 18.23 12.54
CA SER A 238 -4.60 19.09 11.40
C SER A 238 -5.74 20.04 11.03
N GLY A 239 -6.98 19.57 11.11
CA GLY A 239 -8.18 20.36 10.86
C GLY A 239 -8.29 21.57 11.78
N PHE A 240 -8.05 21.37 13.08
CA PHE A 240 -8.00 22.47 14.05
C PHE A 240 -6.81 23.39 13.81
N LYS A 241 -5.62 22.82 13.61
CA LYS A 241 -4.38 23.60 13.43
C LYS A 241 -4.41 24.48 12.19
N ASN A 242 -4.94 23.96 11.08
CA ASN A 242 -5.00 24.64 9.78
C ASN A 242 -6.31 25.42 9.59
N ARG A 243 -7.23 25.40 10.56
CA ARG A 243 -8.55 26.03 10.49
C ARG A 243 -9.39 25.56 9.29
N SER A 244 -9.26 24.29 8.91
CA SER A 244 -9.91 23.70 7.73
C SER A 244 -11.18 22.92 8.05
N LEU A 245 -11.58 22.78 9.32
CA LEU A 245 -12.84 22.13 9.69
C LEU A 245 -14.08 22.80 9.06
N GLY A 246 -13.98 24.09 8.73
CA GLY A 246 -15.03 24.80 7.99
C GLY A 246 -15.23 24.28 6.56
N ASP A 247 -14.30 23.50 6.00
CA ASP A 247 -14.45 22.91 4.67
C ASP A 247 -15.63 21.91 4.60
N TYR A 248 -15.96 21.24 5.71
CA TYR A 248 -17.11 20.34 5.78
C TYR A 248 -18.46 21.07 5.66
N LEU A 249 -18.50 22.37 5.98
CA LEU A 249 -19.69 23.20 5.78
C LEU A 249 -19.88 23.59 4.31
N LYS A 250 -18.81 23.54 3.51
CA LYS A 250 -18.87 23.76 2.05
C LYS A 250 -19.28 22.45 1.39
N ILE A 251 -20.57 22.14 1.45
CA ILE A 251 -21.14 20.90 0.90
C ILE A 251 -20.81 20.82 -0.59
N SER A 252 -19.95 19.86 -0.94
CA SER A 252 -19.55 19.57 -2.32
C SER A 252 -19.72 18.08 -2.59
N PRO A 253 -20.85 17.65 -3.17
CA PRO A 253 -21.08 16.25 -3.51
C PRO A 253 -19.96 15.68 -4.39
N GLY A 254 -19.42 16.49 -5.31
CA GLY A 254 -18.28 16.11 -6.14
C GLY A 254 -17.03 15.79 -5.32
N ASN A 255 -16.69 16.62 -4.33
CA ASN A 255 -15.53 16.34 -3.46
C ASN A 255 -15.76 15.10 -2.59
N PHE A 256 -16.96 14.92 -2.05
CA PHE A 256 -17.30 13.70 -1.30
C PHE A 256 -17.17 12.45 -2.17
N LEU A 257 -17.69 12.47 -3.41
CA LEU A 257 -17.58 11.34 -4.34
C LEU A 257 -16.13 11.05 -4.72
N LEU A 258 -15.34 12.08 -5.06
CA LEU A 258 -13.92 11.91 -5.41
C LEU A 258 -13.12 11.35 -4.23
N SER A 259 -13.33 11.88 -3.02
CA SER A 259 -12.65 11.42 -1.80
C SER A 259 -13.05 9.99 -1.43
N SER A 260 -14.34 9.66 -1.59
CA SER A 260 -14.84 8.30 -1.38
C SER A 260 -14.25 7.34 -2.41
N ALA A 261 -14.11 7.76 -3.67
CA ALA A 261 -13.50 6.96 -4.73
C ALA A 261 -12.03 6.61 -4.42
N VAL A 262 -11.26 7.54 -3.82
CA VAL A 262 -9.90 7.21 -3.31
C VAL A 262 -9.97 6.01 -2.37
N GLY A 263 -10.93 6.01 -1.44
CA GLY A 263 -11.10 4.94 -0.45
C GLY A 263 -11.51 3.62 -1.08
N VAL A 264 -12.51 3.66 -1.96
CA VAL A 264 -13.01 2.47 -2.66
C VAL A 264 -11.91 1.85 -3.52
N ILE A 265 -11.21 2.63 -4.34
CA ILE A 265 -10.12 2.13 -5.20
C ILE A 265 -9.01 1.53 -4.34
N TRP A 266 -8.64 2.18 -3.24
CA TRP A 266 -7.62 1.65 -2.34
C TRP A 266 -8.02 0.31 -1.73
N VAL A 267 -9.27 0.12 -1.31
CA VAL A 267 -9.76 -1.17 -0.79
C VAL A 267 -9.84 -2.22 -1.89
N CYS A 268 -10.18 -1.83 -3.13
CA CYS A 268 -10.19 -2.74 -4.27
C CYS A 268 -8.84 -3.42 -4.49
N GLN A 269 -7.72 -2.75 -4.18
CA GLN A 269 -6.39 -3.40 -4.20
C GLN A 269 -6.37 -4.68 -3.34
N PHE A 270 -6.87 -4.61 -2.10
CA PHE A 270 -6.90 -5.75 -1.17
C PHE A 270 -7.95 -6.78 -1.55
N ALA A 271 -9.12 -6.33 -2.00
CA ALA A 271 -10.17 -7.23 -2.48
C ALA A 271 -9.68 -8.05 -3.67
N CYS A 272 -9.07 -7.41 -4.68
CA CYS A 272 -8.46 -8.08 -5.82
C CYS A 272 -7.39 -9.08 -5.38
N ALA A 273 -6.48 -8.69 -4.49
CA ALA A 273 -5.46 -9.61 -3.99
C ALA A 273 -6.08 -10.87 -3.36
N LYS A 274 -7.14 -10.72 -2.54
CA LYS A 274 -7.79 -11.84 -1.85
C LYS A 274 -8.67 -12.71 -2.76
N ILE A 275 -9.35 -12.12 -3.74
CA ILE A 275 -10.14 -12.86 -4.74
C ILE A 275 -9.23 -13.61 -5.70
N GLY A 276 -8.13 -13.01 -6.13
CA GLY A 276 -7.19 -13.60 -7.09
C GLY A 276 -6.41 -14.76 -6.48
N GLU A 277 -6.06 -14.69 -5.20
CA GLU A 277 -5.21 -15.65 -4.50
C GLU A 277 -5.62 -17.13 -4.68
N PRO A 278 -6.88 -17.53 -4.43
CA PRO A 278 -7.34 -18.91 -4.65
C PRO A 278 -7.36 -19.32 -6.13
N LEU A 279 -7.51 -18.38 -7.06
CA LEU A 279 -7.57 -18.67 -8.51
C LEU A 279 -6.19 -19.00 -9.08
N MET A 280 -5.13 -18.52 -8.43
CA MET A 280 -3.74 -18.73 -8.83
C MET A 280 -3.27 -20.19 -8.65
N GLY A 281 -3.89 -20.93 -7.73
CA GLY A 281 -3.56 -22.34 -7.54
C GLY A 281 -2.12 -22.59 -7.12
N SER A 282 -1.41 -23.42 -7.90
CA SER A 282 0.02 -23.68 -7.69
C SER A 282 0.89 -22.42 -7.81
N LEU A 283 0.37 -21.34 -8.42
CA LEU A 283 1.06 -20.05 -8.52
C LEU A 283 0.78 -19.12 -7.34
N LYS A 284 0.08 -19.55 -6.28
CA LYS A 284 -0.20 -18.71 -5.10
C LYS A 284 1.04 -18.01 -4.55
N TYR A 285 2.22 -18.66 -4.59
CA TYR A 285 3.48 -18.09 -4.12
C TYR A 285 3.93 -16.83 -4.88
N ILE A 286 3.52 -16.63 -6.15
CA ILE A 286 3.81 -15.41 -6.93
C ILE A 286 2.80 -14.27 -6.76
N SER A 287 1.70 -14.49 -6.04
CA SER A 287 0.62 -13.51 -5.85
C SER A 287 1.11 -12.11 -5.41
N PHE A 288 1.93 -12.09 -4.36
CA PHE A 288 2.48 -10.86 -3.81
C PHE A 288 3.38 -10.13 -4.82
N ALA A 289 4.24 -10.86 -5.53
CA ALA A 289 5.08 -10.29 -6.57
C ALA A 289 4.27 -9.70 -7.72
N VAL A 290 3.18 -10.36 -8.13
CA VAL A 290 2.31 -9.84 -9.20
C VAL A 290 1.70 -8.51 -8.79
N VAL A 291 1.10 -8.38 -7.60
CA VAL A 291 0.53 -7.10 -7.15
C VAL A 291 1.58 -6.01 -7.06
N MET A 292 2.74 -6.27 -6.44
CA MET A 292 3.78 -5.25 -6.28
C MET A 292 4.40 -4.84 -7.62
N ALA A 293 4.72 -5.80 -8.50
CA ALA A 293 5.23 -5.53 -9.83
C ALA A 293 4.21 -4.74 -10.66
N SER A 294 2.93 -5.11 -10.60
CA SER A 294 1.85 -4.36 -11.26
C SER A 294 1.72 -2.95 -10.71
N THR A 295 1.79 -2.74 -9.39
CA THR A 295 1.74 -1.38 -8.81
C THR A 295 2.92 -0.53 -9.29
N ILE A 296 4.14 -1.06 -9.31
CA ILE A 296 5.32 -0.33 -9.79
C ILE A 296 5.21 -0.05 -11.30
N PHE A 297 4.76 -1.03 -12.08
CA PHE A 297 4.59 -0.88 -13.51
C PHE A 297 3.58 0.22 -13.83
N PHE A 298 2.37 0.14 -13.26
CA PHE A 298 1.33 1.14 -13.49
C PHE A 298 1.71 2.50 -12.90
N SER A 299 2.37 2.57 -11.75
CA SER A 299 2.82 3.86 -11.18
C SER A 299 3.85 4.53 -12.07
N THR A 300 4.77 3.76 -12.65
CA THR A 300 5.77 4.27 -13.61
C THR A 300 5.09 4.77 -14.88
N LEU A 301 4.16 4.01 -15.44
CA LEU A 301 3.37 4.43 -16.60
C LEU A 301 2.59 5.71 -16.31
N ILE A 302 1.90 5.79 -15.17
CA ILE A 302 1.17 6.98 -14.76
C ILE A 302 2.11 8.16 -14.63
N GLY A 303 3.26 8.00 -13.96
CA GLY A 303 4.30 9.02 -13.84
C GLY A 303 4.76 9.54 -15.19
N ILE A 304 4.96 8.65 -16.18
CA ILE A 304 5.31 9.05 -17.55
C ILE A 304 4.15 9.81 -18.22
N MET A 305 2.91 9.31 -18.12
CA MET A 305 1.73 9.92 -18.75
C MET A 305 1.43 11.33 -18.22
N ILE A 306 1.57 11.55 -16.91
CA ILE A 306 1.39 12.87 -16.30
C ILE A 306 2.63 13.77 -16.47
N GLY A 307 3.67 13.28 -17.12
CA GLY A 307 4.87 14.04 -17.44
C GLY A 307 5.85 14.24 -16.28
N GLU A 308 5.84 13.39 -15.25
CA GLU A 308 6.78 13.48 -14.12
C GLU A 308 8.24 13.42 -14.55
N TRP A 309 8.53 12.82 -15.70
CA TRP A 309 9.88 12.60 -16.21
C TRP A 309 10.19 13.42 -17.47
N LYS A 310 9.35 14.41 -17.82
CA LYS A 310 9.65 15.33 -18.93
C LYS A 310 10.86 16.21 -18.57
N GLY A 311 11.73 16.45 -19.55
CA GLY A 311 12.93 17.29 -19.40
C GLY A 311 14.18 16.58 -18.85
N VAL A 312 14.05 15.38 -18.29
CA VAL A 312 15.22 14.67 -17.70
C VAL A 312 16.14 14.06 -18.76
N GLY A 313 17.43 13.96 -18.43
CA GLY A 313 18.47 13.41 -19.29
C GLY A 313 18.35 11.91 -19.54
N ALA A 314 19.03 11.41 -20.58
CA ALA A 314 19.01 9.98 -20.93
C ALA A 314 19.54 9.09 -19.80
N ARG A 315 20.55 9.58 -19.05
CA ARG A 315 21.11 8.90 -17.88
C ARG A 315 20.08 8.71 -16.76
N THR A 316 19.29 9.73 -16.47
CA THR A 316 18.20 9.67 -15.47
C THR A 316 17.14 8.65 -15.86
N ARG A 317 16.73 8.65 -17.13
CA ARG A 317 15.77 7.65 -17.65
C ARG A 317 16.32 6.24 -17.59
N PHE A 318 17.61 6.06 -17.89
CA PHE A 318 18.27 4.76 -17.77
C PHE A 318 18.27 4.24 -16.34
N PHE A 319 18.64 5.07 -15.34
CA PHE A 319 18.62 4.66 -13.95
C PHE A 319 17.22 4.34 -13.44
N LEU A 320 16.21 5.12 -13.86
CA LEU A 320 14.81 4.82 -13.55
C LEU A 320 14.41 3.45 -14.11
N ALA A 321 14.66 3.23 -15.41
CA ALA A 321 14.31 1.97 -16.07
C ALA A 321 15.04 0.78 -15.43
N LEU A 322 16.34 0.90 -15.20
CA LEU A 322 17.16 -0.13 -14.57
C LEU A 322 16.67 -0.44 -13.15
N GLY A 323 16.42 0.58 -12.33
CA GLY A 323 15.91 0.40 -10.98
C GLY A 323 14.52 -0.25 -10.95
N THR A 324 13.62 0.16 -11.83
CA THR A 324 12.29 -0.46 -11.98
C THR A 324 12.38 -1.92 -12.41
N VAL A 325 13.25 -2.26 -13.38
CA VAL A 325 13.47 -3.65 -13.81
C VAL A 325 14.01 -4.49 -12.67
N ILE A 326 15.01 -3.99 -11.94
CA ILE A 326 15.59 -4.69 -10.78
C ILE A 326 14.50 -4.93 -9.71
N LEU A 327 13.65 -3.95 -9.42
CA LEU A 327 12.55 -4.10 -8.45
C LEU A 327 11.57 -5.19 -8.85
N VAL A 328 11.14 -5.21 -10.11
CA VAL A 328 10.21 -6.22 -10.63
C VAL A 328 10.85 -7.61 -10.54
N LEU A 329 12.09 -7.77 -11.00
CA LEU A 329 12.80 -9.05 -10.94
C LEU A 329 12.99 -9.52 -9.50
N SER A 330 13.28 -8.59 -8.58
CA SER A 330 13.45 -8.89 -7.15
C SER A 330 12.19 -9.46 -6.53
N PHE A 331 11.02 -8.94 -6.88
CA PHE A 331 9.76 -9.53 -6.42
C PHE A 331 9.53 -10.92 -7.00
N CYS A 332 9.82 -11.16 -8.27
CA CYS A 332 9.75 -12.50 -8.85
C CYS A 332 10.64 -13.50 -8.10
N VAL A 333 11.84 -13.09 -7.71
CA VAL A 333 12.78 -13.90 -6.92
C VAL A 333 12.24 -14.16 -5.52
N ILE A 334 11.77 -13.14 -4.80
CA ILE A 334 11.15 -13.29 -3.46
C ILE A 334 10.02 -14.31 -3.52
N SER A 335 9.13 -14.16 -4.50
CA SER A 335 8.02 -15.08 -4.64
C SER A 335 8.49 -16.50 -4.95
N PHE A 336 9.40 -16.70 -5.91
CA PHE A 336 9.92 -18.03 -6.24
C PHE A 336 10.55 -18.74 -5.04
N GLY A 337 11.32 -18.02 -4.22
CA GLY A 337 11.90 -18.57 -2.99
C GLY A 337 10.89 -18.89 -1.89
N SER A 338 9.68 -18.31 -1.95
CA SER A 338 8.59 -18.53 -0.99
C SER A 338 7.67 -19.70 -1.37
N LYS A 339 8.00 -20.44 -2.43
CA LYS A 339 7.27 -21.63 -2.90
C LYS A 339 7.49 -22.81 -1.95
#